data_AF-A0A937W6H8-F1
#
_entry.id   AF-A0A937W6H8-F1
#
_cell.length_a   1.000
_cell.length_b   1.000
_cell.length_c   1.000
_cell.angle_alpha   90.00
_cell.angle_beta   90.00
_cell.angle_gamma   90.00
#
_symmetry.space_group_name_H-M   'P 1'
#
loop_
_entity.id
_entity.type
_entity.pdbx_description
1 polymer ?
#
loop_
_entity_poly.entity_id
_entity_poly.type
_entity_poly.pdbx_seq_one_letter_code
_entity_poly.pdbx_strand_id
1 'polypeptide(L)' 'MKAVNGRRFCRLLEQKGWELKRINGSHHIYAKFGNPARISVPVHGNKPLKIGLLRHLMKVADIEEAEL' A
#
# COMPACT_ATOMS: atom_id res chain seq x y z
N MET A 1 0.73 15.62 5.06
CA MET A 1 0.41 14.20 4.77
C MET A 1 -0.99 13.83 5.22
N LYS A 2 -1.86 13.60 4.24
CA LYS A 2 -3.22 13.09 4.46
C LYS A 2 -3.16 11.64 4.96
N ALA A 3 -3.86 11.34 6.05
CA ALA A 3 -3.96 9.98 6.54
C ALA A 3 -4.93 9.17 5.65
N VAL A 4 -4.48 8.03 5.13
CA VAL A 4 -5.30 7.08 4.36
C VAL A 4 -5.32 5.72 5.05
N ASN A 5 -6.42 4.97 4.90
CA ASN A 5 -6.51 3.60 5.40
C ASN A 5 -5.90 2.60 4.40
N GLY A 6 -5.64 1.37 4.88
CA GLY A 6 -5.04 0.33 4.07
C GLY A 6 -5.81 0.02 2.78
N ARG A 7 -7.16 0.03 2.83
CA ARG A 7 -8.00 -0.20 1.63
C ARG A 7 -7.77 0.83 0.53
N ARG A 8 -7.69 2.11 0.90
CA ARG A 8 -7.41 3.17 -0.07
C ARG A 8 -6.01 3.03 -0.66
N PHE A 9 -5.02 2.72 0.18
CA PHE A 9 -3.65 2.53 -0.29
C PHE A 9 -3.51 1.31 -1.23
N CYS A 10 -4.18 0.20 -0.93
CA CYS A 10 -4.26 -0.97 -1.83
C CYS A 10 -4.73 -0.60 -3.24
N ARG A 11 -5.77 0.25 -3.36
CA ARG A 11 -6.27 0.70 -4.68
C ARG A 11 -5.24 1.53 -5.44
N LEU A 12 -4.47 2.37 -4.75
CA LEU A 12 -3.37 3.13 -5.38
C LEU A 12 -2.26 2.20 -5.87
N LEU A 13 -1.93 1.16 -5.10
CA LEU A 13 -0.98 0.13 -5.54
C LEU A 13 -1.46 -0.55 -6.83
N GLU A 14 -2.72 -0.99 -6.88
CA GLU A 14 -3.32 -1.62 -8.06
C GLU A 14 -3.25 -0.69 -9.30
N GLN A 15 -3.57 0.60 -9.13
CA GLN A 15 -3.46 1.60 -10.20
C GLN A 15 -2.02 1.80 -10.70
N LYS A 16 -1.03 1.60 -9.84
CA LYS A 16 0.41 1.66 -10.18
C LYS A 16 0.94 0.33 -10.73
N GLY A 17 0.06 -0.65 -11.01
CA GLY A 17 0.42 -1.95 -11.57
C GLY A 17 1.00 -2.94 -10.55
N TRP A 18 0.75 -2.72 -9.25
CA TRP A 18 1.02 -3.74 -8.25
C TRP A 18 -0.14 -4.74 -8.22
N GLU A 19 0.20 -6.02 -8.15
CA GLU A 19 -0.77 -7.11 -8.13
C GLU A 19 -0.83 -7.75 -6.76
N LEU A 20 -2.03 -7.94 -6.23
CA LEU A 20 -2.26 -8.70 -5.00
C LEU A 20 -1.85 -10.16 -5.22
N LYS A 21 -0.91 -10.66 -4.42
CA LYS A 21 -0.42 -12.04 -4.50
C LYS A 21 -0.96 -12.93 -3.39
N ARG A 22 -1.13 -12.37 -2.19
CA ARG A 22 -1.58 -13.14 -1.03
C ARG A 22 -2.25 -12.22 -0.01
N ILE A 23 -3.23 -12.75 0.70
CA ILE A 23 -3.75 -12.18 1.94
C ILE A 23 -3.42 -13.14 3.09
N ASN A 24 -2.88 -12.61 4.19
CA ASN A 24 -2.68 -13.35 5.45
C ASN A 24 -3.23 -12.52 6.61
N GLY A 25 -4.38 -12.92 7.16
CA GLY A 25 -5.13 -12.10 8.10
C GLY A 25 -5.47 -10.73 7.50
N SER A 26 -5.07 -9.65 8.17
CA SER A 26 -5.25 -8.29 7.68
C SER A 26 -4.23 -7.84 6.64
N HIS A 27 -3.13 -8.57 6.45
CA HIS A 27 -2.05 -8.15 5.58
C HIS A 27 -2.31 -8.53 4.13
N HIS A 28 -2.39 -7.53 3.26
CA HIS A 28 -2.50 -7.69 1.82
C HIS A 28 -1.11 -7.50 1.21
N ILE A 29 -0.61 -8.53 0.52
CA ILE A 29 0.76 -8.58 0.02
C ILE A 29 0.76 -8.42 -1.49
N TYR A 30 1.44 -7.38 -1.97
CA TYR A 30 1.53 -7.00 -3.37
C TYR A 30 2.93 -7.23 -3.94
N ALA A 31 2.97 -7.54 -5.24
CA ALA A 31 4.18 -7.62 -6.05
C ALA A 31 3.94 -6.94 -7.41
N LYS A 32 4.99 -6.41 -8.02
CA LYS A 32 4.93 -5.81 -9.37
C LYS A 32 5.94 -6.50 -10.26
N PHE A 33 5.57 -6.83 -11.50
CA PHE A 33 6.48 -7.44 -12.46
C PHE A 33 7.71 -6.56 -12.68
N GLY A 34 8.89 -7.16 -12.74
CA GLY A 34 10.16 -6.44 -12.87
C GLY A 34 10.59 -5.65 -11.63
N ASN A 35 9.82 -5.66 -10.53
CA ASN A 35 10.19 -5.04 -9.27
C ASN A 35 10.44 -6.11 -8.18
N PRO A 36 11.63 -6.15 -7.56
CA PRO A 36 11.97 -7.15 -6.56
C PRO A 36 11.23 -6.95 -5.23
N ALA A 37 10.71 -5.74 -4.96
CA ALA A 37 10.07 -5.44 -3.69
C ALA A 37 8.73 -6.16 -3.51
N ARG A 38 8.35 -6.32 -2.24
CA ARG A 38 7.05 -6.82 -1.81
C ARG A 38 6.47 -5.82 -0.82
N ILE A 39 5.22 -5.44 -1.05
CA ILE A 39 4.53 -4.45 -0.22
C ILE A 39 3.47 -5.17 0.60
N SER A 40 3.59 -5.13 1.92
CA SER A 40 2.59 -5.68 2.86
C SER A 40 1.81 -4.53 3.48
N VAL A 41 0.52 -4.43 3.15
CA VAL A 41 -0.39 -3.38 3.63
C VAL A 41 -1.32 -3.96 4.70
N PRO A 42 -1.31 -3.45 5.95
CA PRO A 42 -2.28 -3.85 6.95
C PRO A 42 -3.64 -3.19 6.66
N VAL A 43 -4.68 -4.01 6.53
CA VAL A 43 -6.06 -3.57 6.26
C VAL A 43 -6.94 -3.86 7.49
N HIS A 44 -7.13 -2.85 8.33
CA HIS A 44 -7.94 -2.93 9.57
C HIS A 44 -9.19 -2.04 9.48
N GLY A 45 -10.07 -2.34 8.52
CA GLY A 45 -11.28 -1.56 8.30
C GLY A 45 -10.98 -0.15 7.79
N ASN A 46 -11.57 0.86 8.46
CA ASN A 46 -11.39 2.28 8.10
C ASN A 46 -10.28 2.97 8.91
N LYS A 47 -9.54 2.22 9.74
CA LYS A 47 -8.44 2.79 10.54
C LYS A 47 -7.32 3.28 9.61
N PRO A 48 -6.83 4.51 9.77
CA PRO A 48 -5.73 5.03 8.96
C PRO A 48 -4.43 4.29 9.24
N LEU A 49 -3.56 4.21 8.23
CA LEU A 49 -2.18 3.79 8.40
C LEU A 49 -1.43 4.83 9.23
N LYS A 50 -0.52 4.38 10.10
CA LYS A 50 0.40 5.30 10.77
C LYS A 50 1.25 6.03 9.74
N ILE A 51 1.49 7.33 9.96
CA ILE A 51 2.18 8.20 8.99
C ILE A 51 3.55 7.64 8.57
N GLY A 52 4.35 7.12 9.51
CA GLY A 52 5.66 6.52 9.19
C GLY A 52 5.55 5.31 8.27
N LEU A 53 4.57 4.44 8.48
CA LEU A 53 4.30 3.30 7.62
C LEU A 53 3.82 3.76 6.23
N LEU A 54 2.88 4.70 6.18
CA LEU A 54 2.38 5.25 4.92
C LEU A 54 3.53 5.85 4.08
N ARG A 55 4.40 6.66 4.69
CA ARG A 55 5.59 7.24 4.04
C ARG A 55 6.51 6.17 3.47
N HIS A 56 6.79 5.13 4.26
CA HIS A 56 7.64 4.03 3.82
C HIS A 56 7.03 3.32 2.61
N LEU A 57 5.74 2.97 2.67
CA LEU A 57 5.05 2.28 1.58
C LEU A 57 4.97 3.14 0.31
N MET A 58 4.69 4.43 0.45
CA MET A 58 4.69 5.40 -0.66
C MET A 58 6.04 5.44 -1.38
N LYS A 59 7.14 5.53 -0.61
CA LYS A 59 8.49 5.54 -1.17
C LYS A 59 8.82 4.26 -1.95
N VAL A 60 8.41 3.10 -1.43
CA VAL A 60 8.63 1.81 -2.12
C VAL A 60 7.74 1.68 -3.37
N ALA A 61 6.53 2.23 -3.31
CA ALA A 61 5.55 2.15 -4.38
C ALA A 61 5.68 3.23 -5.46
N ASP A 62 6.57 4.21 -5.26
CA ASP A 62 6.69 5.42 -6.10
C ASP A 62 5.36 6.16 -6.22
N ILE A 63 4.78 6.46 -5.04
CA ILE A 63 3.52 7.19 -4.87
C ILE A 63 3.80 8.51 -4.17
N GLU A 64 3.37 9.61 -4.77
CA GLU A 64 3.52 10.95 -4.23
C GLU A 64 2.37 11.35 -3.30
N GLU A 65 2.60 12.34 -2.42
CA GLU A 65 1.57 12.79 -1.47
C GLU A 65 0.32 13.35 -2.16
N ALA A 66 0.47 13.93 -3.35
CA ALA A 66 -0.63 14.44 -4.17
C ALA A 66 -1.57 13.34 -4.68
N GLU A 67 -1.12 12.08 -4.71
CA GLU A 67 -1.90 10.92 -5.17
C GLU A 67 -2.72 10.28 -4.04
N LEU A 68 -2.53 10.72 -2.79
CA LEU A 68 -3.20 10.14 -1.61
C LEU A 68 -4.69 10.40 -1.55
#